data_AF-A0A938W975-F1
#
_entry.id   AF-A0A938W975-F1
#
_cell.length_a   1.000
_cell.length_b   1.000
_cell.length_c   1.000
_cell.angle_alpha   90.00
_cell.angle_beta   90.00
_cell.angle_gamma   90.00
#
_symmetry.space_group_name_H-M   'P 1'
#
loop_
_entity.id
_entity.type
_entity.pdbx_description
1 polymer ?
#
loop_
_entity_poly.entity_id
_entity_poly.type
_entity_poly.pdbx_seq_one_letter_code
_entity_poly.pdbx_strand_id
1 'polypeptide(L)'
;MPIKRVPRNTPRTLTSEQKVAFALLVFLALGGVYFGFRSFGANIRRPFDLQIAKYLRGEKFTTSSQREAAELEASKTRDTDGDGLTDYDELYVYKTSPYLADSDSDGFDDKTEIFSNNDPNCPKDTVCGSEAETVPSQNAVPELVQALGQASALLSAGEFDFDSPEDVAAFFKQATIEEIRNALLQTGMSQEELDQISDEDLERFFNTTLDEAAKQGAFDSVIDKQE
;
A
#
# COMPACT_ATOMS: atom_id res chain seq x y z
N MET A 1 82.78 61.17 0.21
CA MET A 1 82.22 60.12 -0.68
C MET A 1 80.73 60.34 -0.84
N PRO A 2 80.17 60.21 -2.06
CA PRO A 2 78.81 60.67 -2.39
C PRO A 2 77.71 59.71 -1.91
N ILE A 3 76.61 60.29 -1.40
CA ILE A 3 75.40 59.58 -0.97
C ILE A 3 74.66 59.05 -2.21
N LYS A 4 74.57 57.72 -2.35
CA LYS A 4 73.84 57.06 -3.43
C LYS A 4 72.33 57.16 -3.15
N ARG A 5 71.60 57.95 -3.93
CA ARG A 5 70.14 58.09 -3.79
C ARG A 5 69.44 56.85 -4.34
N VAL A 6 68.51 56.29 -3.56
CA VAL A 6 67.64 55.17 -3.98
C VAL A 6 66.61 55.69 -4.99
N PRO A 7 66.40 55.00 -6.13
CA PRO A 7 65.38 55.42 -7.10
C PRO A 7 63.97 55.25 -6.52
N ARG A 8 63.15 56.29 -6.59
CA ARG A 8 61.74 56.22 -6.19
C ARG A 8 60.96 55.49 -7.28
N ASN A 9 60.24 54.43 -6.89
CA ASN A 9 59.34 53.72 -7.78
C ASN A 9 58.13 54.62 -8.08
N THR A 10 57.98 55.06 -9.33
CA THR A 10 56.82 55.86 -9.74
C THR A 10 55.61 54.93 -9.94
N PRO A 11 54.41 55.32 -9.47
CA PRO A 11 53.22 54.50 -9.64
C PRO A 11 52.91 54.36 -11.13
N ARG A 12 52.75 53.12 -11.61
CA ARG A 12 52.38 52.84 -13.00
C ARG A 12 50.97 53.38 -13.25
N THR A 13 50.86 54.37 -14.13
CA THR A 13 49.57 54.92 -14.58
C THR A 13 48.98 54.03 -15.67
N LEU A 14 47.68 53.75 -15.61
CA LEU A 14 46.97 52.98 -16.62
C LEU A 14 47.11 53.62 -18.01
N THR A 15 47.33 52.80 -19.03
CA THR A 15 47.32 53.25 -20.43
C THR A 15 45.91 53.65 -20.86
N SER A 16 45.79 54.45 -21.94
CA SER A 16 44.48 54.90 -22.44
C SER A 16 43.55 53.73 -22.78
N GLU A 17 44.10 52.65 -23.34
CA GLU A 17 43.35 51.42 -23.65
C GLU A 17 42.81 50.74 -22.39
N GLN A 18 43.61 50.66 -21.33
CA GLN A 18 43.19 50.07 -20.05
C GLN A 18 42.09 50.89 -19.36
N LYS A 19 42.11 52.22 -19.51
CA LYS A 19 41.05 53.10 -18.99
C LYS A 19 39.73 52.89 -19.71
N VAL A 20 39.77 52.72 -21.03
CA VAL A 20 38.57 52.41 -21.83
C VAL A 20 38.00 51.05 -21.45
N ALA A 21 38.86 50.03 -21.31
CA ALA A 21 38.44 48.70 -20.86
C ALA A 21 37.80 48.73 -19.47
N PHE A 22 38.39 49.47 -18.52
CA PHE A 22 37.83 49.62 -17.17
C PHE A 22 36.48 50.35 -17.18
N ALA A 23 36.34 51.40 -17.98
CA ALA A 23 35.08 52.12 -18.12
C ALA A 23 33.96 51.23 -18.70
N LEU A 24 34.27 50.41 -19.71
CA LEU A 24 33.32 49.44 -20.26
C LEU A 24 32.91 48.38 -19.24
N LEU A 25 33.84 47.86 -18.44
CA LEU A 25 33.53 46.88 -17.40
C LEU A 25 32.62 47.46 -16.32
N VAL A 26 32.88 48.70 -15.89
CA VAL A 26 32.00 49.39 -14.92
C VAL A 26 30.61 49.61 -15.52
N PHE A 27 30.52 50.03 -16.78
CA PHE A 27 29.24 50.21 -17.45
C PHE A 27 28.45 48.91 -17.57
N LEU A 28 29.10 47.81 -17.97
CA LEU A 28 28.46 46.49 -18.05
C LEU A 28 28.06 45.97 -16.68
N ALA A 29 28.87 46.18 -15.65
CA ALA A 29 28.54 45.79 -14.28
C ALA A 29 27.30 46.55 -13.76
N LEU A 30 27.25 47.88 -13.94
CA LEU A 30 26.11 48.70 -13.57
C LEU A 30 24.85 48.34 -14.37
N GLY A 31 25.01 48.08 -15.67
CA GLY A 31 23.93 47.60 -16.54
C GLY A 31 23.37 46.26 -16.06
N GLY A 32 24.24 45.29 -15.78
CA GLY A 32 23.86 43.97 -15.26
C GLY A 32 23.10 44.06 -13.94
N VAL A 33 23.54 44.93 -13.03
CA VAL A 33 22.83 45.19 -11.76
C VAL A 33 21.46 45.81 -12.03
N TYR A 34 21.37 46.85 -12.86
CA TYR A 34 20.10 47.50 -13.21
C TYR A 34 19.10 46.54 -13.86
N PHE A 35 19.54 45.78 -14.86
CA PHE A 35 18.71 44.78 -15.52
C PHE A 35 18.34 43.63 -14.57
N GLY A 36 19.25 43.24 -13.67
CA GLY A 36 18.99 42.24 -12.63
C GLY A 36 17.87 42.68 -11.69
N PHE A 37 17.96 43.89 -11.12
CA PHE A 37 16.92 44.43 -10.25
C PHE A 37 15.57 44.60 -10.97
N ARG A 38 15.59 45.05 -12.24
CA ARG A 38 14.38 45.17 -13.04
C ARG A 38 13.74 43.81 -13.36
N SER A 39 14.55 42.82 -13.73
CA SER A 39 14.10 41.45 -14.03
C SER A 39 13.54 40.77 -12.79
N PHE A 40 14.24 40.89 -11.66
CA PHE A 40 13.82 40.36 -10.37
C PHE A 40 12.48 40.97 -9.92
N GLY A 41 12.33 42.29 -10.03
CA GLY A 41 11.07 42.96 -9.70
C GLY A 41 9.90 42.52 -10.59
N ALA A 42 10.14 42.32 -11.89
CA ALA A 42 9.12 41.82 -12.81
C ALA A 42 8.71 40.37 -12.50
N ASN A 43 9.68 39.53 -12.14
CA ASN A 43 9.41 38.12 -11.85
C ASN A 43 8.70 37.92 -10.51
N ILE A 44 8.99 38.77 -9.51
CA ILE A 44 8.27 38.77 -8.22
C ILE A 44 6.82 39.21 -8.39
N ARG A 45 6.54 40.20 -9.24
CA ARG A 45 5.18 40.75 -9.39
C ARG A 45 4.27 39.88 -10.25
N ARG A 46 4.82 39.19 -11.26
CA ARG A 46 4.05 38.33 -12.18
C ARG A 46 3.01 37.41 -11.52
N PRO A 47 3.33 36.62 -10.47
CA PRO A 47 2.33 35.73 -9.87
C PRO A 47 1.18 36.49 -9.19
N PHE A 48 1.43 37.68 -8.66
CA PHE A 48 0.39 38.53 -8.06
C PHE A 48 -0.44 39.23 -9.12
N ASP A 49 0.17 39.73 -10.19
CA ASP A 49 -0.54 40.35 -11.31
C ASP A 49 -1.54 39.39 -11.96
N LEU A 50 -1.17 38.10 -12.07
CA LEU A 50 -2.09 37.05 -12.56
C LEU A 50 -3.27 36.81 -11.61
N GLN A 51 -3.01 36.79 -10.29
CA GLN A 51 -4.08 36.64 -9.30
C GLN A 51 -5.03 37.84 -9.31
N ILE A 52 -4.48 39.06 -9.40
CA ILE A 52 -5.26 40.30 -9.50
C ILE A 52 -6.07 40.32 -10.80
N ALA A 53 -5.48 39.92 -11.93
CA ALA A 53 -6.17 39.85 -13.21
C ALA A 53 -7.35 38.84 -13.20
N LYS A 54 -7.17 37.69 -12.54
CA LYS A 54 -8.26 36.70 -12.34
C LYS A 54 -9.37 37.26 -11.46
N TYR A 55 -9.01 37.91 -10.35
CA TYR A 55 -9.98 38.58 -9.47
C TYR A 55 -10.79 39.66 -10.20
N LEU A 56 -10.13 40.51 -11.01
CA LEU A 56 -10.79 41.54 -11.80
C LEU A 56 -11.70 40.98 -12.92
N ARG A 57 -11.44 39.75 -13.38
CA ARG A 57 -12.32 39.02 -14.31
C ARG A 57 -13.55 38.40 -13.61
N GLY A 58 -13.65 38.52 -12.29
CA GLY A 58 -14.74 37.95 -11.51
C GLY A 58 -14.52 36.49 -11.09
N GLU A 59 -13.32 35.94 -11.27
CA GLU A 59 -12.99 34.62 -10.73
C GLU A 59 -12.88 34.73 -9.19
N LYS A 60 -13.68 33.91 -8.48
CA LYS A 60 -13.61 33.84 -7.02
C LYS A 60 -12.28 33.23 -6.60
N PHE A 61 -11.54 33.93 -5.75
CA PHE A 61 -10.34 33.38 -5.13
C PHE A 61 -10.77 32.39 -4.03
N THR A 62 -10.88 31.12 -4.40
CA THR A 62 -11.20 30.03 -3.48
C THR A 62 -10.04 29.76 -2.55
N THR A 63 -10.31 29.53 -1.27
CA THR A 63 -9.32 29.01 -0.33
C THR A 63 -8.86 27.61 -0.78
N SER A 64 -7.73 27.13 -0.27
CA SER A 64 -7.28 25.74 -0.51
C SER A 64 -8.39 24.73 -0.15
N SER A 65 -9.04 24.92 1.00
CA SER A 65 -10.15 24.08 1.43
C SER A 65 -11.35 24.08 0.48
N GLN A 66 -11.65 25.22 -0.15
CA GLN A 66 -12.76 25.31 -1.11
C GLN A 66 -12.42 24.64 -2.44
N ARG A 67 -11.15 24.61 -2.84
CA ARG A 67 -10.70 23.89 -4.04
C ARG A 67 -10.76 22.39 -3.82
N GLU A 68 -10.27 21.93 -2.67
CA GLU A 68 -10.32 20.53 -2.29
C GLU A 68 -11.77 20.04 -2.21
N ALA A 69 -12.67 20.82 -1.61
CA ALA A 69 -14.10 20.51 -1.61
C ALA A 69 -14.68 20.43 -3.03
N ALA A 70 -14.34 21.38 -3.91
CA ALA A 70 -14.82 21.36 -5.29
C ALA A 70 -14.25 20.19 -6.11
N GLU A 71 -13.01 19.79 -5.85
CA GLU A 71 -12.36 18.65 -6.48
C GLU A 71 -12.94 17.33 -6.00
N LEU A 72 -13.22 17.21 -4.70
CA LEU A 72 -13.94 16.08 -4.13
C LEU A 72 -15.34 15.94 -4.73
N GLU A 73 -16.09 17.04 -4.86
CA GLU A 73 -17.39 17.03 -5.53
C GLU A 73 -17.29 16.67 -7.01
N ALA A 74 -16.23 17.10 -7.70
CA ALA A 74 -16.00 16.72 -9.09
C ALA A 74 -15.68 15.22 -9.23
N SER A 75 -14.88 14.67 -8.31
CA SER A 75 -14.49 13.26 -8.26
C SER A 75 -15.70 12.33 -8.08
N LYS A 76 -16.78 12.75 -7.41
CA LYS A 76 -18.04 11.99 -7.29
C LYS A 76 -18.80 11.74 -8.59
N THR A 77 -18.40 12.38 -9.68
CA THR A 77 -19.03 12.23 -11.01
C THR A 77 -18.03 11.93 -12.10
N ARG A 78 -16.74 11.93 -11.76
CA ARG A 78 -15.66 11.60 -12.67
C ARG A 78 -15.41 10.11 -12.58
N ASP A 79 -15.15 9.52 -13.72
CA ASP A 79 -14.80 8.12 -13.93
C ASP A 79 -13.63 8.18 -14.93
N THR A 80 -12.41 8.02 -14.41
CA THR A 80 -11.18 8.39 -15.12
C THR A 80 -10.66 7.28 -16.02
N ASP A 81 -10.83 6.02 -15.65
CA ASP A 81 -10.48 4.85 -16.46
C ASP A 81 -11.68 4.25 -17.23
N GLY A 82 -12.91 4.63 -16.87
CA GLY A 82 -14.11 4.29 -17.64
C GLY A 82 -14.67 2.91 -17.31
N ASP A 83 -14.32 2.33 -16.17
CA ASP A 83 -14.86 1.04 -15.71
C ASP A 83 -16.32 1.19 -15.21
N GLY A 84 -16.73 2.44 -14.94
CA GLY A 84 -18.07 2.81 -14.51
C GLY A 84 -18.26 2.85 -12.99
N LEU A 85 -17.18 2.88 -12.21
CA LEU A 85 -17.11 3.44 -10.87
C LEU A 85 -16.71 4.91 -10.94
N THR A 86 -17.00 5.67 -9.89
CA THR A 86 -16.51 7.06 -9.83
C THR A 86 -15.17 7.10 -9.12
N ASP A 87 -14.29 8.02 -9.50
CA ASP A 87 -12.99 8.22 -8.84
C ASP A 87 -13.14 8.32 -7.31
N TYR A 88 -14.27 8.89 -6.86
CA TYR A 88 -14.59 9.01 -5.44
C TYR A 88 -14.87 7.64 -4.81
N ASP A 89 -15.69 6.82 -5.45
CA ASP A 89 -16.02 5.49 -4.94
C ASP A 89 -14.79 4.60 -4.90
N GLU A 90 -13.95 4.66 -5.92
CA GLU A 90 -12.70 3.92 -5.98
C GLU A 90 -11.75 4.30 -4.83
N LEU A 91 -11.45 5.60 -4.67
CA LEU A 91 -10.52 6.05 -3.64
C LEU A 91 -11.07 5.93 -2.21
N TYR A 92 -12.36 6.19 -2.01
CA TYR A 92 -12.94 6.33 -0.67
C TYR A 92 -13.73 5.11 -0.20
N VAL A 93 -14.36 4.37 -1.11
CA VAL A 93 -15.21 3.21 -0.79
C VAL A 93 -14.47 1.89 -1.02
N TYR A 94 -13.98 1.64 -2.23
CA TYR A 94 -13.45 0.33 -2.64
C TYR A 94 -11.93 0.19 -2.53
N LYS A 95 -11.22 1.30 -2.33
CA LYS A 95 -9.75 1.37 -2.23
C LYS A 95 -9.02 0.88 -3.48
N THR A 96 -9.67 1.00 -4.62
CA THR A 96 -9.14 0.71 -5.95
C THR A 96 -8.47 1.93 -6.58
N SER A 97 -7.88 1.74 -7.76
CA SER A 97 -7.12 2.75 -8.48
C SER A 97 -7.98 3.45 -9.56
N PRO A 98 -8.25 4.77 -9.45
CA PRO A 98 -9.06 5.54 -10.43
C PRO A 98 -8.38 5.76 -11.79
N TYR A 99 -7.36 4.98 -12.10
CA TYR A 99 -6.62 5.05 -13.35
C TYR A 99 -6.49 3.67 -14.00
N LEU A 100 -7.01 2.64 -13.35
CA LEU A 100 -6.89 1.24 -13.75
C LEU A 100 -8.26 0.61 -13.56
N ALA A 101 -8.92 0.29 -14.68
CA ALA A 101 -10.20 -0.39 -14.65
C ALA A 101 -10.14 -1.74 -13.91
N ASP A 102 -8.96 -2.36 -13.85
CA ASP A 102 -8.63 -3.60 -13.14
C ASP A 102 -7.43 -3.29 -12.23
N SER A 103 -7.70 -3.10 -10.93
CA SER A 103 -6.75 -2.61 -9.95
C SER A 103 -5.73 -3.65 -9.51
N ASP A 104 -6.11 -4.92 -9.50
CA ASP A 104 -5.24 -6.04 -9.10
C ASP A 104 -4.60 -6.77 -10.29
N SER A 105 -4.99 -6.40 -11.50
CA SER A 105 -4.48 -6.88 -12.78
C SER A 105 -4.73 -8.37 -13.06
N ASP A 106 -5.84 -8.92 -12.57
CA ASP A 106 -6.22 -10.32 -12.77
C ASP A 106 -7.09 -10.57 -14.02
N GLY A 107 -7.49 -9.49 -14.70
CA GLY A 107 -8.30 -9.50 -15.92
C GLY A 107 -9.79 -9.26 -15.71
N PHE A 108 -10.23 -8.89 -14.49
CA PHE A 108 -11.60 -8.47 -14.21
C PHE A 108 -11.62 -6.99 -13.81
N ASP A 109 -12.54 -6.21 -14.39
CA ASP A 109 -12.68 -4.81 -14.00
C ASP A 109 -13.23 -4.71 -12.56
N ASP A 110 -12.76 -3.74 -11.78
CA ASP A 110 -13.09 -3.53 -10.35
C ASP A 110 -14.61 -3.53 -10.13
N LYS A 111 -15.35 -2.83 -10.99
CA LYS A 111 -16.81 -2.81 -10.96
C LYS A 111 -17.45 -4.19 -11.08
N THR A 112 -16.90 -5.03 -11.97
CA THR A 112 -17.42 -6.38 -12.24
C THR A 112 -17.22 -7.27 -11.02
N GLU A 113 -16.08 -7.13 -10.35
CA GLU A 113 -15.74 -7.84 -9.14
C GLU A 113 -16.63 -7.42 -7.98
N ILE A 114 -16.81 -6.12 -7.77
CA ILE A 114 -17.72 -5.57 -6.76
C ILE A 114 -19.16 -6.08 -6.99
N PHE A 115 -19.64 -6.08 -8.24
CA PHE A 115 -20.99 -6.58 -8.56
C PHE A 115 -21.12 -8.10 -8.34
N SER A 116 -20.01 -8.82 -8.45
CA SER A 116 -19.92 -10.27 -8.19
C SER A 116 -19.63 -10.60 -6.73
N ASN A 117 -19.52 -9.57 -5.86
CA ASN A 117 -19.19 -9.69 -4.44
C ASN A 117 -17.79 -10.30 -4.19
N ASN A 118 -16.85 -9.98 -5.07
CA ASN A 118 -15.41 -10.26 -4.93
C ASN A 118 -14.67 -9.01 -4.43
N ASP A 119 -13.42 -9.17 -4.00
CA ASP A 119 -12.54 -8.06 -3.61
C ASP A 119 -11.78 -7.56 -4.85
N PRO A 120 -12.01 -6.31 -5.31
CA PRO A 120 -11.37 -5.76 -6.52
C PRO A 120 -9.88 -5.44 -6.35
N ASN A 121 -9.32 -5.67 -5.17
CA ASN A 121 -7.89 -5.56 -4.93
C ASN A 121 -7.23 -6.95 -4.75
N CYS A 122 -7.98 -8.03 -5.00
CA CYS A 122 -7.54 -9.38 -4.75
C CYS A 122 -7.63 -10.27 -5.99
N PRO A 123 -6.48 -10.65 -6.58
CA PRO A 123 -6.48 -11.44 -7.80
C PRO A 123 -7.21 -12.77 -7.60
N LYS A 124 -8.05 -13.17 -8.57
CA LYS A 124 -8.94 -14.35 -8.56
C LYS A 124 -8.34 -15.70 -8.17
N ASP A 125 -7.02 -15.86 -8.21
CA ASP A 125 -6.30 -17.08 -7.82
C ASP A 125 -5.40 -16.88 -6.58
N THR A 126 -5.63 -15.81 -5.83
CA THR A 126 -4.86 -15.42 -4.63
C THR A 126 -5.78 -15.28 -3.43
N VAL A 127 -5.27 -15.62 -2.25
CA VAL A 127 -5.98 -15.37 -0.99
C VAL A 127 -5.54 -14.01 -0.46
N CYS A 128 -6.45 -13.04 -0.45
CA CYS A 128 -6.25 -11.72 0.16
C CYS A 128 -7.28 -11.54 1.27
N GLY A 129 -6.88 -10.93 2.39
CA GLY A 129 -7.78 -10.71 3.52
C GLY A 129 -7.78 -11.79 4.60
N SER A 130 -6.82 -12.72 4.62
CA SER A 130 -6.34 -13.17 5.92
C SER A 130 -5.43 -12.08 6.44
N GLU A 131 -5.83 -11.44 7.54
CA GLU A 131 -4.87 -10.79 8.40
C GLU A 131 -3.69 -11.76 8.55
N ALA A 132 -2.53 -11.34 8.05
CA ALA A 132 -1.30 -12.04 8.28
C ALA A 132 -0.92 -11.87 9.76
N GLU A 133 -1.70 -12.47 10.65
CA GLU A 133 -1.16 -13.01 11.88
C GLU A 133 -0.93 -14.49 11.65
N THR A 134 0.31 -14.76 11.24
CA THR A 134 0.95 -16.07 11.23
C THR A 134 0.16 -17.15 10.52
N VAL A 135 0.50 -17.36 9.24
CA VAL A 135 0.54 -18.73 8.71
C VAL A 135 1.31 -19.56 9.74
N PRO A 136 0.69 -20.47 10.52
CA PRO A 136 1.49 -21.40 11.26
C PRO A 136 2.14 -22.26 10.18
N SER A 137 3.47 -22.26 10.21
CA SER A 137 4.35 -23.09 9.39
C SER A 137 3.70 -24.43 9.07
N GLN A 138 3.98 -24.97 7.88
CA GLN A 138 3.49 -26.23 7.27
C GLN A 138 3.62 -27.50 8.15
N ASN A 139 3.91 -27.36 9.44
CA ASN A 139 3.98 -28.36 10.50
C ASN A 139 2.82 -28.28 11.53
N ALA A 140 1.84 -27.38 11.37
CA ALA A 140 0.76 -27.19 12.37
C ALA A 140 -0.38 -28.21 12.25
N VAL A 141 -0.60 -28.76 11.05
CA VAL A 141 -1.66 -29.75 10.81
C VAL A 141 -1.43 -31.05 11.59
N PRO A 142 -0.21 -31.63 11.63
CA PRO A 142 0.05 -32.81 12.47
C PRO A 142 -0.19 -32.57 13.97
N GLU A 143 0.13 -31.38 14.46
CA GLU A 143 0.00 -31.02 15.88
C GLU A 143 -1.47 -30.77 16.27
N LEU A 144 -2.25 -30.15 15.39
CA LEU A 144 -3.69 -29.98 15.55
C LEU A 144 -4.44 -31.32 15.49
N VAL A 145 -4.04 -32.22 14.58
CA VAL A 145 -4.61 -33.59 14.48
C VAL A 145 -4.26 -34.42 15.71
N GLN A 146 -3.04 -34.27 16.24
CA GLN A 146 -2.62 -34.93 17.47
C GLN A 146 -3.35 -34.36 18.70
N ALA A 147 -3.61 -33.05 18.74
CA ALA A 147 -4.39 -32.39 19.78
C ALA A 147 -5.88 -32.78 19.70
N LEU A 148 -6.49 -32.82 18.51
CA LEU A 148 -7.86 -33.28 18.30
C LEU A 148 -8.02 -34.77 18.62
N GLY A 149 -7.02 -35.59 18.30
CA GLY A 149 -7.00 -37.00 18.70
C GLY A 149 -6.93 -37.19 20.22
N GLN A 150 -6.28 -36.28 20.94
CA GLN A 150 -6.20 -36.32 22.41
C GLN A 150 -7.39 -35.64 23.11
N ALA A 151 -7.93 -34.59 22.51
CA ALA A 151 -9.05 -33.79 23.04
C ALA A 151 -10.40 -34.44 22.75
N SER A 152 -10.53 -35.15 21.62
CA SER A 152 -11.74 -35.89 21.32
C SER A 152 -11.72 -37.18 22.13
N ALA A 153 -12.65 -37.26 23.09
CA ALA A 153 -12.95 -38.51 23.79
C ALA A 153 -13.34 -39.67 22.84
N LEU A 154 -13.46 -39.43 21.52
CA LEU A 154 -13.68 -40.47 20.50
C LEU A 154 -12.57 -41.53 20.44
N LEU A 155 -11.29 -41.19 20.65
CA LEU A 155 -10.21 -42.19 20.66
C LEU A 155 -10.23 -43.09 21.90
N SER A 156 -10.99 -42.72 22.93
CA SER A 156 -11.20 -43.59 24.10
C SER A 156 -12.24 -44.70 23.87
N ALA A 157 -12.92 -44.71 22.71
CA ALA A 157 -14.09 -45.55 22.48
C ALA A 157 -13.95 -46.62 21.38
N GLY A 158 -12.86 -46.68 20.62
CA GLY A 158 -12.72 -47.73 19.60
C GLY A 158 -11.42 -47.69 18.83
N GLU A 159 -10.91 -48.88 18.49
CA GLU A 159 -9.84 -49.08 17.54
C GLU A 159 -10.43 -48.84 16.14
N PHE A 160 -10.12 -47.68 15.55
CA PHE A 160 -10.57 -47.31 14.21
C PHE A 160 -9.45 -47.60 13.23
N ASP A 161 -9.73 -48.47 12.26
CA ASP A 161 -8.84 -48.80 11.15
C ASP A 161 -9.11 -47.80 10.02
N PHE A 162 -8.09 -47.03 9.63
CA PHE A 162 -8.23 -46.01 8.57
C PHE A 162 -7.52 -46.52 7.30
N ASP A 163 -8.31 -46.93 6.31
CA ASP A 163 -7.78 -47.46 5.03
C ASP A 163 -7.29 -46.36 4.08
N SER A 164 -7.72 -45.09 4.27
CA SER A 164 -7.34 -43.98 3.41
C SER A 164 -7.27 -42.61 4.12
N PRO A 165 -6.50 -41.65 3.58
CA PRO A 165 -6.46 -40.27 4.08
C PRO A 165 -7.82 -39.56 4.06
N GLU A 166 -8.70 -39.98 3.14
CA GLU A 166 -10.06 -39.44 3.01
C GLU A 166 -10.96 -39.93 4.17
N ASP A 167 -10.75 -41.16 4.65
CA ASP A 167 -11.49 -41.71 5.80
C ASP A 167 -11.10 -41.02 7.10
N VAL A 168 -9.82 -40.66 7.25
CA VAL A 168 -9.32 -39.86 8.38
C VAL A 168 -9.99 -38.49 8.37
N ALA A 169 -10.02 -37.80 7.22
CA ALA A 169 -10.70 -36.51 7.11
C ALA A 169 -12.22 -36.62 7.37
N ALA A 170 -12.88 -37.64 6.84
CA ALA A 170 -14.32 -37.89 7.08
C ALA A 170 -14.66 -38.18 8.55
N PHE A 171 -13.73 -38.80 9.28
CA PHE A 171 -13.87 -39.03 10.72
C PHE A 171 -13.77 -37.72 11.49
N PHE A 172 -12.77 -36.88 11.20
CA PHE A 172 -12.62 -35.58 11.89
C PHE A 172 -13.74 -34.60 11.56
N LYS A 173 -14.37 -34.71 10.39
CA LYS A 173 -15.60 -33.96 10.05
C LYS A 173 -16.81 -34.29 10.96
N GLN A 174 -16.74 -35.34 11.78
CA GLN A 174 -17.77 -35.67 12.77
C GLN A 174 -17.58 -34.94 14.11
N ALA A 175 -16.48 -34.22 14.29
CA ALA A 175 -16.22 -33.45 15.50
C ALA A 175 -17.22 -32.30 15.65
N THR A 176 -17.66 -32.07 16.88
CA THR A 176 -18.56 -30.96 17.22
C THR A 176 -17.80 -29.64 17.30
N ILE A 177 -18.51 -28.51 17.09
CA ILE A 177 -17.93 -27.16 17.15
C ILE A 177 -17.26 -26.90 18.52
N GLU A 178 -17.82 -27.42 19.61
CA GLU A 178 -17.23 -27.30 20.95
C GLU A 178 -15.90 -28.06 21.08
N GLU A 179 -15.78 -29.23 20.44
CA GLU A 179 -14.53 -29.99 20.42
C GLU A 179 -13.46 -29.29 19.59
N ILE A 180 -13.84 -28.71 18.45
CA ILE A 180 -12.92 -27.93 17.60
C ILE A 180 -12.41 -26.71 18.37
N ARG A 181 -13.31 -26.00 19.06
CA ARG A 181 -12.96 -24.87 19.94
C ARG A 181 -11.95 -25.27 21.03
N ASN A 182 -12.23 -26.36 21.75
CA ASN A 182 -11.35 -26.85 22.80
C ASN A 182 -9.99 -27.30 22.26
N ALA A 183 -9.95 -27.88 21.07
CA ALA A 183 -8.69 -28.26 20.43
C ALA A 183 -7.85 -27.05 20.00
N LEU A 184 -8.49 -26.02 19.45
CA LEU A 184 -7.81 -24.77 19.07
C LEU A 184 -7.20 -24.05 20.28
N LEU A 185 -7.92 -24.02 21.41
CA LEU A 185 -7.40 -23.52 22.68
C LEU A 185 -6.16 -24.30 23.16
N GLN A 186 -6.13 -25.63 22.95
CA GLN A 186 -4.96 -26.44 23.30
C GLN A 186 -3.77 -26.20 22.36
N THR A 187 -4.01 -25.89 21.08
CA THR A 187 -2.94 -25.53 20.13
C THR A 187 -2.39 -24.12 20.32
N GLY A 188 -2.93 -23.35 21.28
CA GLY A 188 -2.41 -22.05 21.67
C GLY A 188 -3.20 -20.84 21.15
N MET A 189 -4.39 -21.06 20.56
CA MET A 189 -5.32 -19.97 20.25
C MET A 189 -5.94 -19.44 21.55
N SER A 190 -6.04 -18.13 21.70
CA SER A 190 -6.67 -17.51 22.87
C SER A 190 -8.19 -17.55 22.78
N GLN A 191 -8.88 -17.45 23.92
CA GLN A 191 -10.34 -17.48 23.96
C GLN A 191 -10.94 -16.24 23.29
N GLU A 192 -10.26 -15.10 23.38
CA GLU A 192 -10.67 -13.84 22.75
C GLU A 192 -10.60 -13.88 21.22
N GLU A 193 -9.68 -14.66 20.64
CA GLU A 193 -9.59 -14.90 19.20
C GLU A 193 -10.68 -15.86 18.75
N LEU A 194 -10.95 -16.90 19.54
CA LEU A 194 -11.97 -17.90 19.26
C LEU A 194 -13.39 -17.32 19.25
N ASP A 195 -13.65 -16.33 20.10
CA ASP A 195 -14.94 -15.63 20.22
C ASP A 195 -15.19 -14.66 19.06
N GLN A 196 -14.15 -14.26 18.32
CA GLN A 196 -14.26 -13.42 17.12
C GLN A 196 -14.58 -14.23 15.86
N ILE A 197 -14.39 -15.54 15.90
CA ILE A 197 -14.68 -16.44 14.78
C ILE A 197 -16.10 -17.01 14.98
N SER A 198 -16.95 -16.85 13.96
CA SER A 198 -18.30 -17.40 13.99
C SER A 198 -18.27 -18.93 13.93
N ASP A 199 -19.26 -19.59 14.55
CA ASP A 199 -19.39 -21.05 14.52
C ASP A 199 -19.35 -21.61 13.10
N GLU A 200 -20.00 -20.90 12.15
CA GLU A 200 -20.13 -21.31 10.75
C GLU A 200 -18.82 -21.12 9.96
N ASP A 201 -18.06 -20.07 10.27
CA ASP A 201 -16.74 -19.86 9.66
C ASP A 201 -15.69 -20.83 10.23
N LEU A 202 -15.79 -21.16 11.52
CA LEU A 202 -14.91 -22.11 12.18
C LEU A 202 -15.10 -23.53 11.62
N GLU A 203 -16.34 -23.96 11.43
CA GLU A 203 -16.67 -25.23 10.78
C GLU A 203 -16.19 -25.26 9.32
N ARG A 204 -16.41 -24.18 8.56
CA ARG A 204 -15.94 -24.07 7.17
C ARG A 204 -14.42 -24.14 7.07
N PHE A 205 -13.72 -23.38 7.90
CA PHE A 205 -12.25 -23.37 7.94
C PHE A 205 -11.71 -24.75 8.26
N PHE A 206 -12.25 -25.39 9.31
CA PHE A 206 -11.84 -26.73 9.73
C PHE A 206 -12.05 -27.77 8.63
N ASN A 207 -13.23 -27.81 8.02
CA ASN A 207 -13.54 -28.76 6.95
C ASN A 207 -12.67 -28.53 5.70
N THR A 208 -12.42 -27.28 5.34
CA THR A 208 -11.56 -26.92 4.20
C THR A 208 -10.11 -27.32 4.46
N THR A 209 -9.62 -27.10 5.68
CA THR A 209 -8.26 -27.45 6.08
C THR A 209 -8.07 -28.96 6.09
N LEU A 210 -9.05 -29.73 6.57
CA LEU A 210 -9.01 -31.20 6.52
C LEU A 210 -8.97 -31.72 5.08
N ASP A 211 -9.76 -31.15 4.18
CA ASP A 211 -9.79 -31.56 2.77
C ASP A 211 -8.47 -31.24 2.05
N GLU A 212 -7.85 -30.12 2.40
CA GLU A 212 -6.55 -29.74 1.87
C GLU A 212 -5.43 -30.62 2.43
N ALA A 213 -5.45 -30.88 3.75
CA ALA A 213 -4.51 -31.78 4.42
C ALA A 213 -4.57 -33.21 3.86
N ALA A 214 -5.78 -33.72 3.54
CA ALA A 214 -5.96 -35.02 2.92
C ALA A 214 -5.33 -35.10 1.54
N LYS A 215 -5.51 -34.05 0.72
CA LYS A 215 -4.90 -33.98 -0.62
C LYS A 215 -3.38 -33.84 -0.59
N GLN A 216 -2.84 -33.24 0.47
CA GLN A 216 -1.40 -33.03 0.64
C GLN A 216 -0.68 -34.22 1.30
N GLY A 217 -1.38 -35.32 1.60
CA GLY A 217 -0.78 -36.51 2.24
C GLY A 217 -0.36 -36.26 3.70
N ALA A 218 -0.91 -35.23 4.34
CA ALA A 218 -0.56 -34.89 5.73
C ALA A 218 -0.94 -36.01 6.72
N PHE A 219 -1.94 -36.82 6.36
CA PHE A 219 -2.41 -37.97 7.15
C PHE A 219 -1.64 -39.27 6.86
N ASP A 220 -0.73 -39.30 5.88
CA ASP A 220 0.05 -40.51 5.56
C ASP A 220 0.86 -40.98 6.79
N SER A 221 1.37 -40.02 7.58
CA SER A 221 2.09 -40.31 8.84
C SER A 221 1.22 -40.85 9.98
N VAL A 222 -0.11 -40.71 9.88
CA VAL A 222 -1.09 -41.25 10.84
C VAL A 222 -1.47 -42.68 10.44
N ILE A 223 -1.52 -42.95 9.13
CA ILE A 223 -1.77 -44.28 8.56
C ILE A 223 -0.54 -45.19 8.77
N ASP A 224 0.67 -44.71 8.45
CA ASP A 224 1.93 -45.48 8.58
C ASP A 224 2.33 -45.81 10.03
N LYS A 225 1.75 -45.15 11.04
CA LYS A 225 2.03 -45.44 12.47
C LYS A 225 1.15 -46.54 13.07
N GLN A 226 0.22 -47.10 12.30
CA GLN A 226 -0.72 -48.15 12.74
C GLN A 226 -0.27 -49.57 12.35
N GLU A 227 0.77 -49.74 11.51
CA GLU A 227 1.50 -51.01 11.31
C GLU A 227 2.60 -51.23 12.37
#